data_AF-A0A1M6VF28-F1
#
_entry.id   AF-A0A1M6VF28-F1
#
_cell.length_a   1.000
_cell.length_b   1.000
_cell.length_c   1.000
_cell.angle_alpha   90.00
_cell.angle_beta   90.00
_cell.angle_gamma   90.00
#
_symmetry.space_group_name_H-M   'P 1'
#
loop_
_entity.id
_entity.type
_entity.pdbx_description
1 polymer ?
#
loop_
_entity_poly.entity_id
_entity_poly.type
_entity_poly.pdbx_seq_one_letter_code
_entity_poly.pdbx_strand_id
1 'polypeptide(L)'
;METVNNIIYFESDEEFTDFCVAPFAVIKTSEKGTMYYEGEYSDEYKKCLKEGKTFIIKDENSQVFKRKCVTKRVPIAGVRTRKDVAIQLAVKGIEQYFGEE
;
A
#
# COMPACT_ATOMS: atom_id res chain seq x y z
N MET A 1 2.74 0.13 -14.18
CA MET A 1 1.70 1.17 -13.89
C MET A 1 1.27 1.93 -15.15
N GLU A 2 -0.02 1.88 -15.49
CA GLU A 2 -0.65 2.64 -16.59
C GLU A 2 -1.79 3.51 -16.04
N THR A 3 -2.04 4.70 -16.57
CA THR A 3 -3.12 5.60 -16.11
C THR A 3 -4.07 5.94 -17.26
N VAL A 4 -5.37 5.60 -17.12
CA VAL A 4 -6.43 5.89 -18.11
C VAL A 4 -7.67 6.40 -17.38
N ASN A 5 -8.21 7.56 -17.76
CA ASN A 5 -9.47 8.10 -17.19
C ASN A 5 -9.57 8.05 -15.65
N ASN A 6 -8.54 8.52 -14.94
CA ASN A 6 -8.40 8.48 -13.47
C ASN A 6 -8.24 7.08 -12.84
N ILE A 7 -8.14 6.03 -13.65
CA ILE A 7 -7.85 4.68 -13.18
C ILE A 7 -6.35 4.40 -13.36
N ILE A 8 -5.74 3.86 -12.32
CA ILE A 8 -4.37 3.38 -12.32
C ILE A 8 -4.41 1.86 -12.33
N TYR A 9 -3.80 1.28 -13.36
CA TYR A 9 -3.67 -0.16 -13.50
C TYR A 9 -2.32 -0.65 -12.99
N PHE A 10 -2.37 -1.74 -12.24
CA PHE A 10 -1.23 -2.50 -11.76
C PHE A 10 -1.26 -3.90 -12.34
N GLU A 11 -0.10 -4.47 -12.65
CA GLU A 11 -0.01 -5.81 -13.21
C GLU A 11 -0.15 -6.91 -12.15
N SER A 12 0.15 -6.60 -10.88
CA SER A 12 0.13 -7.59 -9.79
C SER A 12 -0.10 -6.96 -8.42
N ASP A 13 -0.48 -7.81 -7.45
CA ASP A 13 -0.56 -7.44 -6.03
C ASP A 13 0.77 -6.88 -5.50
N GLU A 14 1.90 -7.40 -5.98
CA GLU A 14 3.22 -6.96 -5.58
C GLU A 14 3.49 -5.54 -6.08
N GLU A 15 3.24 -5.26 -7.37
CA GLU A 15 3.41 -3.91 -7.94
C GLU A 15 2.54 -2.87 -7.20
N PHE A 16 1.29 -3.22 -6.90
CA PHE A 16 0.41 -2.34 -6.13
C PHE A 16 0.88 -2.16 -4.68
N THR A 17 1.36 -3.23 -4.04
CA THR A 17 1.88 -3.18 -2.67
C THR A 17 3.11 -2.27 -2.61
N ASP A 18 4.04 -2.39 -3.57
CA ASP A 18 5.21 -1.53 -3.70
C ASP A 18 4.85 -0.07 -3.92
N PHE A 19 3.85 0.20 -4.75
CA PHE A 19 3.34 1.55 -4.96
C PHE A 19 2.63 2.11 -3.71
N CYS A 20 1.84 1.30 -3.02
CA CYS A 20 0.97 1.73 -1.92
C CYS A 20 1.75 2.01 -0.62
N VAL A 21 2.77 1.20 -0.35
CA VAL A 21 3.49 1.17 0.93
C VAL A 21 4.75 2.03 0.87
N ALA A 22 4.96 2.89 1.87
CA ALA A 22 6.20 3.63 2.01
C ALA A 22 7.41 2.69 2.24
N PRO A 23 8.62 3.06 1.79
CA PRO A 23 9.80 2.19 1.86
C PRO A 23 10.28 1.89 3.29
N PHE A 24 9.78 2.61 4.30
CA PHE A 24 10.16 2.44 5.70
C PHE A 24 8.93 2.53 6.61
N ALA A 25 8.96 1.81 7.73
CA ALA A 25 8.05 2.03 8.85
C ALA A 25 8.62 3.10 9.80
N VAL A 26 7.74 3.90 10.40
CA VAL A 26 8.12 4.92 11.37
C VAL A 26 7.90 4.43 12.80
N ILE A 27 8.72 4.92 13.72
CA ILE A 27 8.55 4.67 15.16
C ILE A 27 7.65 5.77 15.70
N LYS A 28 6.52 5.37 16.30
CA LYS A 28 5.61 6.26 17.02
C LYS A 28 5.60 5.92 18.50
N THR A 29 5.33 6.92 19.31
CA THR A 29 5.19 6.77 20.76
C THR A 29 3.73 7.02 21.11
N SER A 30 3.08 6.05 21.74
CA SER A 30 1.72 6.21 22.26
C SER A 30 1.71 7.23 23.41
N GLU A 31 0.54 7.78 23.74
CA GLU A 31 0.34 8.71 24.87
C GLU A 31 0.83 8.15 26.21
N LYS A 32 0.89 6.81 26.35
CA LYS A 32 1.43 6.10 27.51
C LYS A 32 2.96 5.91 27.49
N GLY A 33 3.67 6.48 26.52
CA GLY A 33 5.12 6.35 26.37
C GLY A 33 5.59 5.04 25.72
N THR A 34 4.68 4.18 25.24
CA THR A 34 5.03 2.92 24.57
C THR A 34 5.39 3.16 23.11
N MET A 35 6.59 2.73 22.70
CA MET A 35 7.02 2.79 21.30
C MET A 35 6.36 1.66 20.50
N TYR A 36 5.83 1.99 19.32
CA TYR A 36 5.30 1.04 18.35
C TYR A 36 5.71 1.43 16.93
N TYR A 37 5.69 0.46 16.02
CA TYR A 37 6.02 0.68 14.62
C TYR A 37 4.74 0.86 13.83
N GLU A 38 4.69 1.89 13.00
CA GLU A 38 3.56 2.16 12.13
C GLU A 38 4.03 2.19 10.67
N GLY A 39 3.35 1.43 9.82
CA GLY A 39 3.52 1.54 8.39
C GLY A 39 2.83 2.79 7.85
N GLU A 40 3.42 3.41 6.84
CA GLU A 40 2.80 4.54 6.16
C GLU A 40 2.49 4.22 4.70
N TYR A 41 1.47 4.88 4.17
CA TYR A 41 1.26 4.90 2.73
C TYR A 41 2.31 5.78 2.06
N SER A 42 2.68 5.42 0.83
CA SER A 42 3.51 6.28 -0.02
C SER A 42 2.82 7.62 -0.29
N ASP A 43 3.60 8.68 -0.49
CA ASP A 43 3.07 9.99 -0.85
C ASP A 43 2.32 9.98 -2.18
N GLU A 44 2.78 9.15 -3.12
CA GLU A 44 2.12 8.95 -4.41
C GLU A 44 0.72 8.34 -4.24
N TYR A 45 0.58 7.32 -3.40
CA TYR A 45 -0.72 6.72 -3.11
C TYR A 45 -1.66 7.71 -2.40
N LYS A 46 -1.16 8.45 -1.40
CA LYS A 46 -1.92 9.51 -0.71
C LYS A 46 -2.38 10.59 -1.69
N LYS A 47 -1.53 10.98 -2.65
CA LYS A 47 -1.86 11.97 -3.67
C LYS A 47 -2.93 11.45 -4.62
N CYS A 48 -2.80 10.23 -5.11
CA CYS A 48 -3.78 9.60 -6.00
C CYS A 48 -5.16 9.49 -5.33
N LEU A 49 -5.23 9.16 -4.04
CA LEU A 49 -6.48 9.17 -3.28
C LEU A 49 -7.10 10.57 -3.18
N LYS A 50 -6.30 11.62 -2.96
CA LYS A 50 -6.79 13.01 -2.94
C LYS A 50 -7.31 13.47 -4.31
N GLU A 51 -6.69 12.98 -5.38
CA GLU A 51 -7.10 13.24 -6.76
C GLU A 51 -8.33 12.42 -7.18
N GLY A 52 -8.86 11.54 -6.31
CA GLY A 52 -10.02 10.71 -6.60
C GLY A 52 -9.72 9.59 -7.59
N LYS A 53 -8.46 9.15 -7.68
CA LYS A 53 -8.07 8.05 -8.57
C LYS A 53 -8.54 6.71 -8.04
N THR A 54 -8.87 5.83 -8.97
CA THR A 54 -9.19 4.43 -8.72
C THR A 54 -7.99 3.56 -9.07
N PHE A 55 -7.78 2.48 -8.33
CA PHE A 55 -6.70 1.52 -8.55
C PHE A 55 -7.32 0.18 -8.97
N ILE A 56 -6.78 -0.43 -10.02
CA ILE A 56 -7.19 -1.75 -10.49
C ILE A 56 -5.95 -2.63 -10.61
N ILE A 57 -6.01 -3.83 -10.05
CA ILE A 57 -4.95 -4.83 -10.19
C ILE A 57 -5.41 -5.82 -11.26
N LYS A 58 -4.69 -5.90 -12.38
CA LYS A 58 -4.94 -6.80 -13.52
C LYS A 58 -4.63 -8.28 -13.18
N ASP A 59 -5.04 -8.70 -12.00
CA ASP A 59 -4.96 -10.06 -11.50
C ASP A 59 -6.33 -10.45 -10.95
N GLU A 60 -7.01 -11.38 -11.63
CA GLU A 60 -8.31 -11.91 -11.21
C GLU A 60 -8.24 -12.60 -9.83
N ASN A 61 -7.05 -13.04 -9.42
CA ASN A 61 -6.82 -13.70 -8.15
C ASN A 61 -6.27 -12.78 -7.06
N SER A 62 -6.22 -11.47 -7.32
CA SER A 62 -5.71 -10.44 -6.41
C SER A 62 -6.22 -10.65 -4.98
N GLN A 63 -5.30 -10.97 -4.08
CA GLN A 63 -5.56 -11.07 -2.65
C GLN A 63 -5.78 -9.67 -2.06
N VAL A 64 -5.09 -8.67 -2.59
CA VAL A 64 -5.23 -7.28 -2.13
C VAL A 64 -6.64 -6.78 -2.40
N PHE A 65 -7.22 -7.05 -3.58
CA PHE A 65 -8.61 -6.71 -3.87
C PHE A 65 -9.59 -7.45 -2.96
N LYS A 66 -9.42 -8.78 -2.79
CA LYS A 66 -10.30 -9.62 -1.97
C LYS A 66 -10.29 -9.23 -0.50
N ARG A 67 -9.11 -8.92 0.05
CA ARG A 67 -8.92 -8.59 1.47
C ARG A 67 -9.01 -7.09 1.77
N LYS A 68 -8.95 -6.24 0.73
CA LYS A 68 -8.85 -4.78 0.84
C LYS A 68 -7.69 -4.32 1.74
N CYS A 69 -6.59 -5.07 1.76
CA CYS A 69 -5.40 -4.71 2.51
C CYS A 69 -4.12 -5.17 1.79
N VAL A 70 -3.05 -4.41 1.97
CA VAL A 70 -1.69 -4.79 1.58
C VAL A 70 -0.89 -5.18 2.81
N THR A 71 -0.02 -6.18 2.67
CA THR A 71 0.90 -6.60 3.74
C THR A 71 2.31 -6.63 3.18
N LYS A 72 3.23 -5.88 3.79
CA LYS A 72 4.62 -5.81 3.34
C LYS A 72 5.58 -5.75 4.53
N ARG A 73 6.75 -6.38 4.39
CA ARG A 73 7.85 -6.18 5.34
C ARG A 73 8.68 -4.99 4.90
N VAL A 74 8.82 -4.01 5.78
CA VAL A 74 9.63 -2.82 5.52
C VAL A 74 10.64 -2.61 6.65
N PRO A 75 11.83 -2.08 6.33
CA PRO A 75 12.79 -1.68 7.35
C PRO A 75 12.24 -0.55 8.21
N ILE A 76 12.70 -0.47 9.46
CA ILE A 76 12.34 0.62 10.37
C ILE A 76 13.26 1.82 10.13
N ALA A 77 12.69 3.00 9.89
CA ALA A 77 13.45 4.23 9.74
C ALA A 77 14.27 4.55 11.01
N GLY A 78 15.55 4.90 10.82
CA GLY A 78 16.42 5.33 11.93
C GLY A 78 17.00 4.21 12.80
N VAL A 79 16.72 2.94 12.51
CA VAL A 79 17.28 1.79 13.24
C VAL A 79 18.49 1.23 12.49
N ARG A 80 19.66 1.18 13.14
CA ARG A 80 20.90 0.63 12.53
C ARG A 80 20.87 -0.87 12.31
N THR A 81 20.00 -1.59 13.03
CA THR A 81 19.82 -3.03 12.90
C THR A 81 18.88 -3.34 11.72
N ARG A 82 19.20 -4.38 10.92
CA ARG A 82 18.35 -4.92 9.84
C ARG A 82 17.07 -5.58 10.39
N LYS A 83 16.25 -4.81 11.09
CA LYS A 83 14.95 -5.27 11.60
C LYS A 83 13.87 -4.78 10.66
N ASP A 84 13.26 -5.73 9.97
CA ASP A 84 12.07 -5.49 9.14
C ASP A 84 10.82 -5.86 9.92
N VAL A 85 9.83 -4.98 9.87
CA VAL A 85 8.52 -5.19 10.49
C VAL A 85 7.48 -5.47 9.42
N ALA A 86 6.58 -6.42 9.67
CA ALA A 86 5.42 -6.62 8.84
C ALA A 86 4.40 -5.53 9.14
N ILE A 87 4.06 -4.73 8.14
CA ILE A 87 2.99 -3.76 8.21
C ILE A 87 1.79 -4.26 7.42
N GLN A 88 0.60 -3.95 7.90
CA GLN A 88 -0.64 -4.22 7.18
C GLN A 88 -1.42 -2.92 7.08
N LEU A 89 -1.75 -2.51 5.85
CA LEU A 89 -2.44 -1.27 5.57
C LEU A 89 -3.73 -1.55 4.80
N ALA A 90 -4.85 -0.96 5.26
CA ALA A 90 -6.14 -1.10 4.63
C ALA A 90 -6.25 -0.16 3.42
N VAL A 91 -6.41 -0.73 2.22
CA VAL A 91 -6.38 0.06 0.99
C VAL A 91 -7.76 0.57 0.61
N LYS A 92 -7.79 1.77 0.02
CA LYS A 92 -8.99 2.45 -0.45
C LYS A 92 -8.91 2.71 -1.96
N GLY A 93 -10.06 2.93 -2.57
CA GLY A 93 -10.16 3.25 -4.01
C GLY A 93 -9.75 2.09 -4.92
N ILE A 94 -9.78 0.84 -4.45
CA ILE A 94 -9.44 -0.34 -5.26
C ILE A 94 -10.71 -1.01 -5.80
N GLU A 95 -10.77 -1.15 -7.12
CA GLU A 95 -11.86 -1.81 -7.85
C GLU A 95 -11.43 -3.13 -8.48
N GLN A 96 -12.41 -3.94 -8.85
CA GLN A 96 -12.17 -5.25 -9.44
C GLN A 96 -11.70 -5.07 -10.87
N TYR A 97 -10.73 -5.89 -11.30
CA TYR A 97 -10.46 -6.03 -12.71
C TYR A 97 -11.57 -6.86 -13.35
N PHE A 98 -12.34 -6.21 -14.22
CA PHE A 98 -13.20 -6.86 -15.19
C PHE A 98 -12.36 -6.87 -16.47
N GLY A 99 -11.87 -8.04 -16.89
CA GLY A 99 -11.13 -8.14 -18.16
C GLY A 99 -11.93 -7.53 -19.32
N GLU A 100 -11.25 -7.10 -20.37
CA GLU A 100 -11.94 -6.78 -21.63
C GLU A 100 -12.62 -8.08 -22.11
N GLU A 101 -13.96 -8.04 -22.22
CA GLU A 101 -14.82 -9.09 -22.78
C GLU A 101 -14.39 -9.52 -24.20
#